data_AF-A0A133ZJ74-F1
#
_entry.id   AF-A0A133ZJ74-F1
#
_cell.length_a   1.000
_cell.length_b   1.000
_cell.length_c   1.000
_cell.angle_alpha   90.00
_cell.angle_beta   90.00
_cell.angle_gamma   90.00
#
_symmetry.space_group_name_H-M   'P 1'
#
loop_
_entity.id
_entity.type
_entity.pdbx_description
1 polymer ?
#
loop_
_entity_poly.entity_id
_entity_poly.type
_entity_poly.pdbx_seq_one_letter_code
_entity_poly.pdbx_strand_id
1 'polypeptide(L)' 'MQEFMELIDRRNFSEKYIKPLLEEGKIEMTIPDKPNSRKQKYKKVNSKRI' A
#
# COMPACT_ATOMS: atom_id res chain seq x y z
N MET A 1 6.90 23.72 -13.17
CA MET A 1 6.94 22.24 -13.30
C MET A 1 6.39 21.59 -12.02
N GLN A 2 5.20 22.00 -11.60
CA GLN A 2 4.52 21.57 -10.36
C GLN A 2 2.99 21.53 -10.55
N GLU A 3 2.50 21.50 -11.80
CA GLU A 3 1.12 21.89 -12.14
C GLU A 3 0.33 20.88 -12.99
N PHE A 4 0.82 19.66 -13.24
CA PHE A 4 0.10 18.75 -14.17
C PHE A 4 -0.59 17.54 -13.50
N MET A 5 -0.46 17.35 -12.18
CA MET A 5 -1.07 16.20 -11.49
C MET A 5 -1.62 16.61 -10.13
N GLU A 6 -2.49 17.62 -10.15
CA GLU A 6 -3.34 18.00 -9.02
C GLU A 6 -3.93 16.75 -8.35
N LEU A 7 -3.41 16.44 -7.15
CA LEU A 7 -4.22 15.89 -6.08
C LEU A 7 -4.90 14.54 -6.39
N ILE A 8 -4.16 13.56 -6.94
CA ILE A 8 -4.48 12.16 -6.63
C ILE A 8 -4.14 11.99 -5.14
N ASP A 9 -5.10 12.38 -4.30
CA ASP A 9 -5.04 12.38 -2.85
C ASP A 9 -4.39 11.07 -2.40
N ARG A 10 -3.31 11.11 -1.64
CA ARG A 10 -2.64 9.89 -1.15
C ARG A 10 -3.64 8.97 -0.43
N ARG A 11 -4.73 9.52 0.11
CA ARG A 11 -5.87 8.75 0.63
C ARG A 11 -6.50 7.87 -0.45
N ASN A 12 -6.75 8.39 -1.64
CA ASN A 12 -7.30 7.61 -2.76
C ASN A 12 -6.39 6.43 -3.15
N PHE A 13 -5.06 6.60 -3.16
CA PHE A 13 -4.18 5.50 -3.52
C PHE A 13 -4.19 4.39 -2.46
N SER A 14 -4.16 4.76 -1.17
CA SER A 14 -4.18 3.77 -0.09
C SER A 14 -5.51 3.02 -0.01
N GLU A 15 -6.65 3.72 -0.12
CA GLU A 15 -7.98 3.11 -0.07
C GLU A 15 -8.27 2.25 -1.31
N LYS A 16 -7.86 2.69 -2.51
CA LYS A 16 -8.20 1.99 -3.76
C LYS A 16 -7.27 0.83 -4.09
N TYR A 17 -6.02 0.85 -3.62
CA TYR A 17 -5.03 -0.14 -4.01
C TYR A 17 -4.42 -0.87 -2.81
N ILE A 18 -3.93 -0.15 -1.80
CA ILE A 18 -3.18 -0.78 -0.70
C ILE A 18 -4.08 -1.60 0.22
N LYS A 19 -5.19 -1.02 0.69
CA LYS A 19 -6.13 -1.72 1.59
C LYS A 19 -6.70 -3.00 0.95
N PRO A 20 -7.26 -2.98 -0.28
CA PRO A 20 -7.80 -4.20 -0.89
C PRO A 20 -6.74 -5.30 -1.03
N LEU A 21 -5.50 -4.93 -1.40
CA LEU A 21 -4.41 -5.92 -1.56
C LEU A 21 -3.94 -6.51 -0.23
N LEU A 22 -4.00 -5.73 0.87
CA LEU A 22 -3.73 -6.23 2.21
C LEU A 22 -4.84 -7.18 2.68
N GLU A 23 -6.11 -6.80 2.47
CA GLU A 23 -7.27 -7.63 2.83
C GLU A 23 -7.31 -8.94 2.05
N GLU A 24 -6.92 -8.91 0.77
CA GLU A 24 -6.79 -10.12 -0.07
C GLU A 24 -5.52 -10.93 0.26
N GLY A 25 -4.64 -10.44 1.14
CA GLY A 25 -3.40 -11.11 1.50
C GLY A 25 -2.37 -11.21 0.37
N LYS A 26 -2.50 -10.39 -0.69
CA LYS A 26 -1.55 -10.32 -1.81
C LYS A 26 -0.28 -9.56 -1.46
N ILE A 27 -0.38 -8.62 -0.52
CA ILE A 27 0.74 -7.87 0.02
C ILE A 27 0.69 -7.91 1.55
N GLU A 28 1.83 -7.65 2.19
CA GLU A 28 1.95 -7.56 3.65
C GLU A 28 2.79 -6.34 4.05
N MET A 29 2.54 -5.85 5.26
CA MET A 29 3.28 -4.73 5.86
C MET A 29 4.67 -5.18 6.31
N THR A 30 5.67 -4.35 6.06
CA THR A 30 7.04 -4.62 6.55
C THR A 30 7.23 -4.25 8.02
N ILE A 31 6.40 -3.33 8.55
CA ILE A 31 6.45 -2.91 9.95
C ILE A 31 5.02 -2.97 10.54
N PRO A 32 4.50 -4.17 10.84
CA PRO A 32 3.12 -4.34 11.30
C PRO A 32 2.85 -3.64 12.64
N ASP A 33 3.84 -3.57 13.54
CA ASP A 33 3.68 -2.92 14.86
C ASP A 33 3.52 -1.40 14.79
N LYS A 34 3.89 -0.78 13.66
CA LYS A 34 3.80 0.67 13.45
C LYS A 34 3.14 0.96 12.10
N PRO A 35 1.83 0.72 11.96
CA PRO A 35 1.16 0.78 10.67
C PRO A 35 1.22 2.16 10.01
N ASN A 36 1.15 3.21 10.83
CA ASN A 36 1.18 4.60 10.39
C ASN A 36 2.61 5.18 10.27
N SER A 37 3.65 4.34 10.34
CA SER A 37 5.05 4.78 10.21
C SER A 37 5.29 5.44 8.84
N ARG A 38 5.99 6.59 8.82
CA ARG A 38 6.47 7.20 7.57
C ARG A 38 7.42 6.30 6.78
N LYS A 39 8.03 5.31 7.46
CA LYS A 39 8.92 4.30 6.84
C LYS A 39 8.17 3.03 6.43
N GLN A 40 6.83 2.99 6.56
CA GLN A 40 6.04 1.83 6.17
C GLN A 40 6.22 1.51 4.69
N LYS A 41 6.40 0.23 4.40
CA LYS A 41 6.49 -0.33 3.05
C LYS A 41 5.70 -1.63 2.98
N TYR A 42 5.35 -2.02 1.76
CA TYR A 42 4.59 -3.23 1.49
C TYR A 42 5.42 -4.18 0.62
N LYS A 43 5.37 -5.48 0.91
CA LYS A 43 6.00 -6.53 0.09
C LYS A 43 4.93 -7.47 -0.46
N LYS A 44 5.16 -8.01 -1.65
CA LYS A 44 4.28 -9.02 -2.25
C LYS A 44 4.39 -10.31 -1.45
N VAL A 45 3.26 -10.88 -1.07
CA VAL A 45 3.22 -12.22 -0.50
C VAL A 45 3.44 -13.18 -1.67
N ASN A 46 4.50 -13.97 -1.58
CA ASN A 46 4.71 -15.07 -2.52
C ASN A 46 3.68 -16.15 -2.20
N SER A 47 2.49 -16.03 -2.78
CA SER A 47 1.58 -17.15 -2.91
C SER A 47 2.31 -18.20 -3.74
N LYS A 48 2.86 -19.23 -3.07
CA LYS A 48 3.32 -20.44 -3.75
C LYS A 48 2.17 -20.90 -4.62
N ARG A 49 2.35 -20.86 -5.95
CA ARG A 49 1.52 -21.65 -6.85
C ARG A 49 1.71 -23.10 -6.41
N ILE A 50 0.67 -23.66 -5.81
CA ILE A 50 0.52 -25.11 -5.67
C ILE A 50 0.39 -25.69 -7.07
#